data_AF-A0A9D8BRB2-F1
#
_entry.id   AF-A0A9D8BRB2-F1
#
_cell.length_a   1.000
_cell.length_b   1.000
_cell.length_c   1.000
_cell.angle_alpha   90.00
_cell.angle_beta   90.00
_cell.angle_gamma   90.00
#
_symmetry.space_group_name_H-M   'P 1'
#
loop_
_entity.id
_entity.type
_entity.pdbx_description
1 polymer ?
#
loop_
_entity_poly.entity_id
_entity_poly.type
_entity_poly.pdbx_seq_one_letter_code
_entity_poly.pdbx_strand_id
1 'polypeptide(L)'
;CGSLTIEGAPHLREEHLPVFDCASKCGKLGKRFLLPQAHVKMIAAVQPFLSGAISKTINLPHEATPEEIEQIYVEAWDLGLKAVALYRDGCKQSQPMNTAVKTEHGQAKAAASGGVPLVRRHLPPKRRGFTQEARVAGHKVYLRTGEYEDGSLGEIFIDMHKEGAAMRSMLNCFAIAVSKGLQYGVPLKEFMDTFTLTRFEPQGPVDHPYIKWSTSVIDYVFRVLGLEYLGVTELCQVKPDEVEAGRGRSDEGLPSQPTAISSEQPSERRAASSPEETRPTMNLVGSAHLSVKEVGTAGQLRRSAKASGLHAHLASLMRDAPFCDNCGHYTVRNGSCYKCTNCGNTMGCS
;
A
#
# COMPACT_ATOMS: atom_id res chain seq x y z
N CYS A 1 -34.27 -12.97 19.43
CA CYS A 1 -32.79 -13.02 19.30
C CYS A 1 -32.30 -11.69 18.68
N GLY A 2 -30.99 -11.43 18.66
CA GLY A 2 -30.42 -10.23 17.99
C GLY A 2 -30.22 -8.98 18.86
N SER A 3 -30.44 -9.06 20.18
CA SER A 3 -30.09 -7.99 21.15
C SER A 3 -28.58 -7.72 21.26
N LEU A 4 -27.76 -8.71 20.88
CA LEU A 4 -26.33 -8.85 21.18
C LEU A 4 -25.97 -8.77 22.67
N THR A 5 -26.94 -8.90 23.58
CA THR A 5 -26.71 -9.09 25.03
C THR A 5 -27.65 -10.15 25.59
N ILE A 6 -27.21 -10.76 26.69
CA ILE A 6 -27.96 -11.69 27.53
C ILE A 6 -28.77 -10.97 28.63
N GLU A 7 -28.55 -9.68 28.85
CA GLU A 7 -29.35 -8.87 29.78
C GLU A 7 -30.82 -8.88 29.31
N GLY A 8 -31.72 -9.32 30.19
CA GLY A 8 -33.14 -9.52 29.87
C GLY A 8 -33.47 -10.85 29.16
N ALA A 9 -32.56 -11.82 29.10
CA ALA A 9 -32.86 -13.15 28.55
C ALA A 9 -33.87 -13.92 29.44
N PRO A 10 -34.96 -14.51 28.90
CA PRO A 10 -36.12 -14.97 29.67
C PRO A 10 -35.89 -16.21 30.55
N HIS A 11 -34.69 -16.80 30.52
CA HIS A 11 -34.31 -17.99 31.29
C HIS A 11 -33.02 -17.79 32.09
N LEU A 12 -32.48 -16.57 32.14
CA LEU A 12 -31.26 -16.24 32.89
C LEU A 12 -31.63 -15.41 34.13
N ARG A 13 -31.26 -15.91 35.32
CA ARG A 13 -31.46 -15.16 36.58
C ARG A 13 -30.47 -14.00 36.66
N GLU A 14 -30.89 -12.85 37.19
CA GLU A 14 -30.05 -11.64 37.23
C GLU A 14 -28.75 -11.85 38.03
N GLU A 15 -28.81 -12.66 39.09
CA GLU A 15 -27.66 -13.11 39.89
C GLU A 15 -26.55 -13.83 39.08
N HIS A 16 -26.90 -14.40 37.92
CA HIS A 16 -25.93 -15.07 37.03
C HIS A 16 -25.28 -14.10 36.04
N LEU A 17 -25.83 -12.91 35.79
CA LEU A 17 -25.29 -11.96 34.81
C LEU A 17 -23.79 -11.63 35.02
N PRO A 18 -23.28 -11.44 36.27
CA PRO A 18 -21.86 -11.16 36.50
C PRO A 18 -20.90 -12.26 36.01
N VAL A 19 -21.37 -13.50 35.89
CA VAL A 19 -20.55 -14.65 35.41
C VAL A 19 -20.20 -14.51 33.93
N PHE A 20 -20.98 -13.70 33.19
CA PHE A 20 -20.88 -13.52 31.75
C PHE A 20 -20.53 -12.08 31.36
N ASP A 21 -20.05 -11.27 32.30
CA ASP A 21 -19.64 -9.89 32.03
C ASP A 21 -18.51 -9.87 30.99
N CYS A 22 -18.76 -9.18 29.88
CA CYS A 22 -17.85 -9.14 28.74
C CYS A 22 -16.86 -7.97 28.85
N ALA A 23 -15.81 -7.98 28.03
CA ALA A 23 -14.76 -6.96 28.04
C ALA A 23 -15.20 -5.54 27.59
N SER A 24 -16.44 -5.38 27.13
CA SER A 24 -17.07 -4.12 26.73
C SER A 24 -18.59 -4.30 26.77
N LYS A 25 -19.37 -3.21 26.76
CA LYS A 25 -20.84 -3.28 26.71
C LYS A 25 -21.29 -3.97 25.42
N CYS A 26 -22.21 -4.93 25.53
CA CYS A 26 -22.62 -5.74 24.39
C CYS A 26 -23.95 -5.25 23.79
N GLY A 27 -23.93 -4.86 22.51
CA GLY A 27 -25.11 -4.41 21.79
C GLY A 27 -25.67 -3.08 22.32
N LYS A 28 -26.92 -2.77 21.96
CA LYS A 28 -27.57 -1.50 22.32
C LYS A 28 -28.15 -1.46 23.73
N LEU A 29 -28.45 -2.63 24.30
CA LEU A 29 -29.17 -2.75 25.57
C LEU A 29 -28.25 -3.18 26.73
N GLY A 30 -27.04 -3.69 26.42
CA GLY A 30 -26.08 -4.12 27.42
C GLY A 30 -25.53 -2.95 28.21
N LYS A 31 -25.63 -3.01 29.54
CA LYS A 31 -25.08 -2.02 30.47
C LYS A 31 -23.84 -2.56 31.17
N ARG A 32 -23.75 -3.88 31.34
CA ARG A 32 -22.67 -4.54 32.09
C ARG A 32 -21.44 -4.77 31.22
N PHE A 33 -20.27 -4.67 31.86
CA PHE A 33 -18.96 -4.99 31.29
C PHE A 33 -17.92 -5.11 32.42
N LEU A 34 -16.80 -5.76 32.14
CA LEU A 34 -15.67 -5.86 33.07
C LEU A 34 -15.00 -4.49 33.24
N LEU A 35 -14.91 -4.00 34.48
CA LEU A 35 -14.29 -2.71 34.79
C LEU A 35 -12.79 -2.70 34.43
N PRO A 36 -12.21 -1.55 34.01
CA PRO A 36 -10.79 -1.46 33.65
C PRO A 36 -9.84 -1.96 34.77
N GLN A 37 -10.14 -1.63 36.03
CA GLN A 37 -9.37 -2.06 37.20
C GLN A 37 -9.42 -3.59 37.42
N ALA A 38 -10.50 -4.26 36.99
CA ALA A 38 -10.58 -5.72 37.02
C ALA A 38 -9.62 -6.36 36.00
N HIS A 39 -9.40 -5.70 34.85
CA HIS A 39 -8.32 -6.11 33.94
C HIS A 39 -6.94 -5.88 34.55
N VAL A 40 -6.66 -4.71 35.14
CA VAL A 40 -5.38 -4.42 35.82
C VAL A 40 -5.08 -5.48 36.88
N LYS A 41 -6.03 -5.74 37.79
CA LYS A 41 -5.86 -6.68 38.92
C LYS A 41 -5.70 -8.13 38.48
N MET A 42 -6.36 -8.54 37.40
CA MET A 42 -6.16 -9.86 36.81
C MET A 42 -4.76 -10.01 36.19
N ILE A 43 -4.24 -8.97 35.53
CA ILE A 43 -2.86 -8.97 35.01
C ILE A 43 -1.86 -9.02 36.18
N ALA A 44 -2.09 -8.23 37.23
CA ALA A 44 -1.24 -8.18 38.42
C ALA A 44 -1.20 -9.50 39.20
N ALA A 45 -2.33 -10.21 39.32
CA ALA A 45 -2.37 -11.52 39.96
C ALA A 45 -1.51 -12.58 39.25
N VAL A 46 -1.28 -12.44 37.93
CA VAL A 46 -0.48 -13.37 37.12
C VAL A 46 0.97 -12.90 36.94
N GLN A 47 1.24 -11.60 36.97
CA GLN A 47 2.55 -11.02 36.67
C GLN A 47 3.74 -11.59 37.49
N PRO A 48 3.63 -11.93 38.79
CA PRO A 48 4.72 -12.55 39.56
C PRO A 48 5.21 -13.89 39.01
N PHE A 49 4.34 -14.64 38.34
CA PHE A 49 4.64 -15.98 37.82
C PHE A 49 5.28 -15.96 36.41
N LEU A 50 5.45 -14.77 35.82
CA LEU A 50 5.94 -14.61 34.44
C LEU A 50 7.20 -13.75 34.40
N SER A 51 8.26 -14.28 33.78
CA SER A 51 9.52 -13.57 33.54
C SER A 51 9.33 -12.38 32.60
N GLY A 52 8.58 -12.56 31.51
CA GLY A 52 8.19 -11.51 30.56
C GLY A 52 7.00 -10.65 31.01
N ALA A 53 6.61 -9.72 30.14
CA ALA A 53 5.39 -8.91 30.27
C ALA A 53 4.17 -9.62 29.66
N ILE A 54 2.96 -9.20 30.04
CA ILE A 54 1.70 -9.85 29.65
C ILE A 54 1.06 -9.11 28.47
N SER A 55 0.80 -9.81 27.36
CA SER A 55 0.04 -9.28 26.22
C SER A 55 -1.47 -9.35 26.49
N LYS A 56 -1.98 -8.41 27.31
CA LYS A 56 -3.42 -8.31 27.65
C LYS A 56 -3.90 -6.87 27.61
N THR A 57 -4.86 -6.61 26.72
CA THR A 57 -5.53 -5.31 26.62
C THR A 57 -6.42 -5.02 27.84
N ILE A 58 -6.25 -3.86 28.46
CA ILE A 58 -7.23 -3.21 29.33
C ILE A 58 -8.20 -2.47 28.42
N ASN A 59 -9.45 -2.90 28.36
CA ASN A 59 -10.49 -2.21 27.63
C ASN A 59 -11.12 -1.14 28.52
N LEU A 60 -11.42 0.03 27.93
CA LEU A 60 -12.12 1.14 28.56
C LEU A 60 -13.36 1.49 27.74
N PRO A 61 -14.47 1.89 28.37
CA PRO A 61 -15.66 2.36 27.66
C PRO A 61 -15.37 3.69 26.93
N HIS A 62 -16.16 4.03 25.92
CA HIS A 62 -15.95 5.24 25.10
C HIS A 62 -15.92 6.53 25.92
N GLU A 63 -16.76 6.61 26.96
CA GLU A 63 -16.83 7.75 27.88
C GLU A 63 -15.60 7.92 28.80
N ALA A 64 -14.66 6.96 28.83
CA ALA A 64 -13.52 7.03 29.74
C ALA A 64 -12.61 8.23 29.48
N THR A 65 -12.17 8.85 30.57
CA THR A 65 -11.44 10.13 30.63
C THR A 65 -9.91 9.95 30.60
N PRO A 66 -9.15 11.01 30.26
CA PRO A 66 -7.68 11.02 30.43
C PRO A 66 -7.25 10.73 31.88
N GLU A 67 -7.99 11.23 32.86
CA GLU A 67 -7.70 11.11 34.28
C GLU A 67 -7.89 9.66 34.78
N GLU A 68 -8.92 8.95 34.30
CA GLU A 68 -9.07 7.51 34.54
C GLU A 68 -7.95 6.68 33.88
N ILE A 69 -7.46 7.12 32.71
CA ILE A 69 -6.34 6.48 32.02
C ILE A 69 -5.02 6.69 32.79
N GLU A 70 -4.77 7.89 33.32
CA GLU A 70 -3.64 8.18 34.21
C GLU A 70 -3.70 7.30 35.47
N GLN A 71 -4.86 7.23 36.12
CA GLN A 71 -5.04 6.40 37.33
C GLN A 71 -4.80 4.90 37.06
N ILE A 72 -5.12 4.40 35.86
CA ILE A 72 -4.80 3.02 35.42
C ILE A 72 -3.30 2.82 35.24
N TYR A 73 -2.56 3.81 34.71
CA TYR A 73 -1.10 3.73 34.61
C TYR A 73 -0.43 3.75 35.99
N VAL A 74 -0.93 4.56 36.93
CA VAL A 74 -0.44 4.59 38.32
C VAL A 74 -0.74 3.27 39.04
N GLU A 75 -1.99 2.78 39.01
CA GLU A 75 -2.35 1.49 39.65
C GLU A 75 -1.56 0.31 39.04
N ALA A 76 -1.29 0.34 37.74
CA ALA A 76 -0.45 -0.66 37.08
C ALA A 76 1.03 -0.61 37.53
N TRP A 77 1.57 0.59 37.78
CA TRP A 77 2.94 0.77 38.27
C TRP A 77 3.08 0.34 39.74
N ASP A 78 2.13 0.76 40.60
CA ASP A 78 2.07 0.34 42.01
C ASP A 78 1.98 -1.19 42.16
N LEU A 79 1.26 -1.86 41.24
CA LEU A 79 1.12 -3.32 41.17
C LEU A 79 2.27 -4.02 40.42
N GLY A 80 3.33 -3.31 40.03
CA GLY A 80 4.54 -3.89 39.42
C GLY A 80 4.36 -4.47 38.02
N LEU A 81 3.40 -3.97 37.23
CA LEU A 81 3.17 -4.44 35.87
C LEU A 81 4.29 -4.04 34.91
N LYS A 82 4.82 -5.02 34.16
CA LYS A 82 5.95 -4.81 33.25
C LYS A 82 5.57 -4.15 31.92
N ALA A 83 4.28 -4.17 31.56
CA ALA A 83 3.72 -3.46 30.42
C ALA A 83 2.23 -3.19 30.64
N VAL A 84 1.72 -2.14 30.00
CA VAL A 84 0.30 -1.76 29.99
C VAL A 84 -0.13 -1.54 28.54
N ALA A 85 -1.10 -2.32 28.08
CA ALA A 85 -1.74 -2.13 26.79
C ALA A 85 -3.20 -1.73 27.02
N LEU A 86 -3.61 -0.55 26.56
CA LEU A 86 -4.97 -0.05 26.73
C LEU A 86 -5.71 0.11 25.41
N TYR A 87 -7.03 0.02 25.46
CA TYR A 87 -7.93 0.26 24.33
C TYR A 87 -9.23 0.89 24.81
N ARG A 88 -9.43 2.17 24.51
CA ARG A 88 -10.71 2.85 24.73
C ARG A 88 -11.62 2.64 23.53
N ASP A 89 -12.86 2.20 23.76
CA ASP A 89 -13.86 2.06 22.70
C ASP A 89 -14.02 3.39 21.93
N GLY A 90 -14.30 3.33 20.62
CA GLY A 90 -14.37 4.53 19.76
C GLY A 90 -13.03 5.24 19.46
N CYS A 91 -11.88 4.84 20.03
CA CYS A 91 -10.62 5.61 19.87
C CYS A 91 -9.95 5.55 18.49
N LYS A 92 -10.37 4.65 17.59
CA LYS A 92 -9.88 4.56 16.20
C LYS A 92 -11.04 4.64 15.21
N GLN A 93 -10.80 5.23 14.04
CA GLN A 93 -11.84 5.38 12.99
C GLN A 93 -12.25 4.03 12.36
N SER A 94 -11.33 3.07 12.29
CA SER A 94 -11.60 1.68 11.90
C SER A 94 -11.28 0.76 13.08
N GLN A 95 -12.18 -0.16 13.38
CA GLN A 95 -12.10 -1.04 14.56
C GLN A 95 -12.52 -2.47 14.20
N PRO A 96 -11.77 -3.50 14.63
CA PRO A 96 -12.12 -4.90 14.38
C PRO A 96 -13.22 -5.42 15.30
N MET A 97 -13.53 -4.70 16.39
CA MET A 97 -14.62 -4.99 17.33
C MET A 97 -15.62 -3.85 17.24
N ASN A 98 -16.92 -4.17 17.16
CA ASN A 98 -17.98 -3.19 16.98
C ASN A 98 -19.06 -3.44 18.05
N THR A 99 -18.94 -2.75 19.18
CA THR A 99 -19.81 -2.88 20.36
C THR A 99 -21.23 -2.41 20.07
N ALA A 100 -21.35 -1.32 19.31
CA ALA A 100 -22.60 -0.76 18.83
C ALA A 100 -23.10 -1.46 17.56
N VAL A 101 -24.34 -1.95 17.59
CA VAL A 101 -25.12 -2.11 16.35
C VAL A 101 -25.45 -0.70 15.84
N LYS A 102 -24.56 -0.14 15.02
CA LYS A 102 -24.79 1.12 14.31
C LYS A 102 -26.00 0.99 13.38
N THR A 103 -27.18 1.36 13.88
CA THR A 103 -28.27 1.86 13.03
C THR A 103 -27.96 3.30 12.62
N GLU A 104 -26.79 3.49 12.02
CA GLU A 104 -26.44 4.75 11.40
C GLU A 104 -26.97 4.72 9.97
N HIS A 105 -28.09 5.42 9.75
CA HIS A 105 -28.30 6.12 8.50
C HIS A 105 -27.32 7.30 8.39
N GLY A 106 -26.02 6.99 8.49
CA GLY A 106 -24.90 7.90 8.28
C GLY A 106 -24.38 7.69 6.85
N GLN A 107 -24.76 8.60 5.95
CA GLN A 107 -24.63 8.38 4.51
C GLN A 107 -23.19 8.52 3.99
N ALA A 108 -22.39 7.47 4.15
CA ALA A 108 -21.49 7.10 3.06
C ALA A 108 -22.37 6.77 1.85
N LYS A 109 -22.28 7.55 0.77
CA LYS A 109 -23.08 7.35 -0.46
C LYS A 109 -22.56 6.17 -1.31
N ALA A 110 -22.49 4.99 -0.70
CA ALA A 110 -22.71 3.78 -1.47
C ALA A 110 -24.10 3.91 -2.11
N ALA A 111 -24.17 3.92 -3.44
CA ALA A 111 -25.40 4.13 -4.17
C ALA A 111 -26.30 2.89 -4.08
N ALA A 112 -27.02 2.76 -2.95
CA ALA A 112 -28.13 1.84 -2.77
C ALA A 112 -29.31 2.26 -3.67
N SER A 113 -29.11 2.11 -4.98
CA SER A 113 -30.19 2.04 -5.95
C SER A 113 -31.17 0.95 -5.49
N GLY A 114 -32.47 1.28 -5.49
CA GLY A 114 -33.51 0.36 -5.01
C GLY A 114 -33.40 -0.97 -5.74
N GLY A 115 -33.41 -2.08 -4.99
CA GLY A 115 -32.83 -3.37 -5.38
C GLY A 115 -33.25 -3.93 -6.74
N VAL A 116 -32.57 -3.50 -7.79
CA VAL A 116 -32.49 -4.22 -9.06
C VAL A 116 -31.72 -5.52 -8.76
N PRO A 117 -32.21 -6.71 -9.14
CA PRO A 117 -31.43 -7.93 -9.00
C PRO A 117 -30.10 -7.77 -9.75
N LEU A 118 -29.00 -8.26 -9.17
CA LEU A 118 -27.66 -8.21 -9.78
C LEU A 118 -27.60 -9.18 -10.97
N VAL A 119 -28.19 -8.78 -12.09
CA VAL A 119 -28.19 -9.53 -13.34
C VAL A 119 -26.80 -9.41 -13.97
N ARG A 120 -26.14 -10.56 -14.13
CA ARG A 120 -24.82 -10.63 -14.76
C ARG A 120 -24.90 -10.16 -16.21
N ARG A 121 -24.19 -9.07 -16.56
CA ARG A 121 -23.97 -8.68 -17.95
C ARG A 121 -22.99 -9.66 -18.59
N HIS A 122 -23.45 -10.45 -19.55
CA HIS A 122 -22.58 -11.37 -20.29
C HIS A 122 -21.76 -10.60 -21.34
N LEU A 123 -20.48 -10.94 -21.48
CA LEU A 123 -19.62 -10.39 -22.56
C LEU A 123 -19.86 -11.14 -23.88
N PRO A 124 -19.68 -10.47 -25.04
CA PRO A 124 -19.75 -11.13 -26.33
C PRO A 124 -18.55 -12.09 -26.56
N PRO A 125 -18.74 -13.16 -27.35
CA PRO A 125 -17.71 -14.19 -27.58
C PRO A 125 -16.48 -13.63 -28.30
N LYS A 126 -16.69 -12.68 -29.22
CA LYS A 126 -15.66 -11.82 -29.81
C LYS A 126 -15.81 -10.42 -29.20
N ARG A 127 -14.72 -9.87 -28.67
CA ARG A 127 -14.70 -8.58 -27.94
C ARG A 127 -13.44 -7.77 -28.25
N ARG A 128 -13.48 -6.49 -27.87
CA ARG A 128 -12.32 -5.58 -27.89
C ARG A 128 -11.61 -5.59 -26.52
N GLY A 129 -10.53 -4.83 -26.41
CA GLY A 129 -9.61 -4.82 -25.29
C GLY A 129 -8.19 -4.54 -25.76
N PHE A 130 -7.30 -4.19 -24.82
CA PHE A 130 -5.88 -4.00 -25.08
C PHE A 130 -5.04 -5.11 -24.44
N THR A 131 -3.74 -5.13 -24.76
CA THR A 131 -2.74 -5.96 -24.08
C THR A 131 -1.51 -5.10 -23.82
N GLN A 132 -1.23 -4.84 -22.54
CA GLN A 132 -0.07 -4.10 -22.09
C GLN A 132 0.96 -5.08 -21.53
N GLU A 133 2.14 -5.15 -22.16
CA GLU A 133 3.34 -5.69 -21.51
C GLU A 133 3.93 -4.62 -20.60
N ALA A 134 4.32 -5.00 -19.39
CA ALA A 134 5.20 -4.20 -18.56
C ALA A 134 6.15 -5.09 -17.76
N ARG A 135 7.13 -4.47 -17.11
CA ARG A 135 8.05 -5.15 -16.21
C ARG A 135 8.02 -4.49 -14.84
N VAL A 136 7.48 -5.21 -13.84
CA VAL A 136 7.43 -4.76 -12.44
C VAL A 136 8.58 -5.41 -11.68
N ALA A 137 9.51 -4.61 -11.16
CA ALA A 137 10.67 -5.09 -10.38
C ALA A 137 11.56 -6.14 -11.10
N GLY A 138 11.53 -6.18 -12.44
CA GLY A 138 12.22 -7.20 -13.25
C GLY A 138 11.32 -8.34 -13.75
N HIS A 139 10.13 -8.51 -13.19
CA HIS A 139 9.16 -9.55 -13.53
C HIS A 139 8.25 -9.09 -14.68
N LYS A 140 8.13 -9.89 -15.75
CA LYS A 140 7.26 -9.59 -16.90
C LYS A 140 5.79 -9.83 -16.52
N VAL A 141 4.97 -8.79 -16.67
CA VAL A 141 3.52 -8.81 -16.46
C VAL A 141 2.83 -8.49 -17.79
N TYR A 142 1.79 -9.25 -18.13
CA TYR A 142 0.88 -8.96 -19.24
C TYR A 142 -0.51 -8.71 -18.68
N LEU A 143 -0.96 -7.45 -18.74
CA LEU A 143 -2.34 -7.07 -18.48
C LEU A 143 -3.11 -7.17 -19.80
N ARG A 144 -4.20 -7.94 -19.82
CA ARG A 144 -5.09 -8.07 -20.98
C ARG A 144 -6.52 -7.75 -20.56
N THR A 145 -7.23 -6.95 -21.35
CA THR A 145 -8.61 -6.53 -21.01
C THR A 145 -9.63 -7.12 -21.97
N GLY A 146 -10.88 -7.21 -21.52
CA GLY A 146 -12.03 -7.58 -22.34
C GLY A 146 -13.16 -6.57 -22.15
N GLU A 147 -13.56 -5.93 -23.24
CA GLU A 147 -14.51 -4.82 -23.27
C GLU A 147 -15.91 -5.28 -23.72
N TYR A 148 -16.93 -4.55 -23.28
CA TYR A 148 -18.26 -4.58 -23.88
C TYR A 148 -18.30 -3.72 -25.16
N GLU A 149 -19.42 -3.78 -25.90
CA GLU A 149 -19.61 -3.06 -27.16
C GLU A 149 -19.66 -1.53 -26.99
N ASP A 150 -19.88 -1.05 -25.78
CA ASP A 150 -19.83 0.37 -25.38
C ASP A 150 -18.42 0.84 -24.93
N GLY A 151 -17.41 -0.03 -24.99
CA GLY A 151 -16.05 0.25 -24.54
C GLY A 151 -15.82 0.13 -23.02
N SER A 152 -16.84 -0.19 -22.23
CA SER A 152 -16.67 -0.41 -20.79
C SER A 152 -15.96 -1.74 -20.49
N LEU A 153 -15.14 -1.76 -19.45
CA LEU A 153 -14.36 -2.93 -19.04
C LEU A 153 -15.26 -4.01 -18.41
N GLY A 154 -15.25 -5.22 -18.97
CA GLY A 154 -16.01 -6.37 -18.49
C GLY A 154 -15.19 -7.53 -17.93
N GLU A 155 -13.90 -7.64 -18.28
CA GLU A 155 -12.98 -8.61 -17.69
C GLU A 155 -11.51 -8.19 -17.82
N ILE A 156 -10.66 -8.76 -16.96
CA ILE A 156 -9.21 -8.60 -16.96
C ILE A 156 -8.51 -9.96 -16.84
N PHE A 157 -7.31 -10.06 -17.41
CA PHE A 157 -6.38 -11.17 -17.21
C PHE A 157 -5.01 -10.62 -16.84
N ILE A 158 -4.35 -11.29 -15.89
CA ILE A 158 -3.00 -10.96 -15.42
C ILE A 158 -2.14 -12.22 -15.61
N ASP A 159 -1.27 -12.22 -16.62
CA ASP A 159 -0.27 -13.26 -16.81
C ASP A 159 1.11 -12.76 -16.35
N MET A 160 1.87 -13.62 -15.68
CA MET A 160 3.27 -13.35 -15.33
C MET A 160 4.18 -14.50 -15.77
N HIS A 161 5.42 -14.15 -16.13
CA HIS A 161 6.44 -15.11 -16.54
C HIS A 161 7.51 -15.29 -15.47
N LYS A 162 7.98 -16.54 -15.31
CA LYS A 162 8.97 -17.00 -14.31
C LYS A 162 8.48 -17.03 -12.85
N GLU A 163 7.19 -16.83 -12.61
CA GLU A 163 6.60 -16.99 -11.27
C GLU A 163 6.37 -18.44 -10.86
N GLY A 164 6.36 -18.66 -9.55
CA GLY A 164 5.87 -19.90 -8.95
C GLY A 164 4.38 -20.13 -9.24
N ALA A 165 4.00 -21.40 -9.42
CA ALA A 165 2.63 -21.79 -9.79
C ALA A 165 1.55 -21.26 -8.84
N ALA A 166 1.88 -21.08 -7.56
CA ALA A 166 0.99 -20.47 -6.58
C ALA A 166 0.63 -19.01 -6.93
N MET A 167 1.60 -18.14 -7.23
CA MET A 167 1.34 -16.74 -7.56
C MET A 167 0.57 -16.61 -8.87
N ARG A 168 0.94 -17.37 -9.91
CA ARG A 168 0.19 -17.45 -11.18
C ARG A 168 -1.27 -17.86 -10.94
N SER A 169 -1.51 -18.84 -10.07
CA SER A 169 -2.87 -19.32 -9.75
C SER A 169 -3.66 -18.28 -8.96
N MET A 170 -3.06 -17.63 -7.96
CA MET A 170 -3.71 -16.58 -7.17
C MET A 170 -4.09 -15.38 -8.02
N LEU A 171 -3.19 -14.89 -8.90
CA LEU A 171 -3.48 -13.77 -9.80
C LEU A 171 -4.56 -14.12 -10.83
N ASN A 172 -4.59 -15.35 -11.34
CA ASN A 172 -5.67 -15.82 -12.21
C ASN A 172 -7.03 -15.87 -11.48
N CYS A 173 -7.07 -16.43 -10.26
CA CYS A 173 -8.29 -16.44 -9.44
C CYS A 173 -8.76 -15.02 -9.08
N PHE A 174 -7.83 -14.12 -8.78
CA PHE A 174 -8.11 -12.70 -8.52
C PHE A 174 -8.66 -11.98 -9.74
N ALA A 175 -8.03 -12.14 -10.91
CA ALA A 175 -8.49 -11.57 -12.17
C ALA A 175 -9.90 -12.07 -12.54
N ILE A 176 -10.19 -13.36 -12.32
CA ILE A 176 -11.53 -13.93 -12.47
C ILE A 176 -12.52 -13.27 -11.48
N ALA A 177 -12.16 -13.09 -10.21
CA ALA A 177 -13.04 -12.48 -9.21
C ALA A 177 -13.39 -11.02 -9.54
N VAL A 178 -12.39 -10.20 -9.92
CA VAL A 178 -12.61 -8.81 -10.38
C VAL A 178 -13.49 -8.78 -11.62
N SER A 179 -13.22 -9.65 -12.60
CA SER A 179 -14.02 -9.78 -13.83
C SER A 179 -15.48 -10.16 -13.54
N LYS A 180 -15.73 -11.04 -12.57
CA LYS A 180 -17.10 -11.35 -12.12
C LYS A 180 -17.76 -10.13 -11.46
N GLY A 181 -17.04 -9.37 -10.63
CA GLY A 181 -17.55 -8.15 -10.01
C GLY A 181 -17.96 -7.09 -11.05
N LEU A 182 -17.11 -6.83 -12.03
CA LEU A 182 -17.41 -5.95 -13.17
C LEU A 182 -18.66 -6.44 -13.94
N GLN A 183 -18.77 -7.76 -14.18
CA GLN A 183 -19.95 -8.38 -14.82
C GLN A 183 -21.24 -8.31 -13.99
N TYR A 184 -21.15 -8.09 -12.68
CA TYR A 184 -22.30 -7.81 -11.80
C TYR A 184 -22.53 -6.31 -11.55
N GLY A 185 -21.80 -5.42 -12.24
CA GLY A 185 -21.99 -3.97 -12.17
C GLY A 185 -21.24 -3.27 -11.04
N VAL A 186 -20.25 -3.91 -10.40
CA VAL A 186 -19.35 -3.22 -9.46
C VAL A 186 -18.49 -2.20 -10.24
N PRO A 187 -18.48 -0.90 -9.89
CA PRO A 187 -17.72 0.10 -10.61
C PRO A 187 -16.21 -0.16 -10.55
N LEU A 188 -15.50 0.03 -11.67
CA LEU A 188 -14.04 -0.08 -11.73
C LEU A 188 -13.33 0.84 -10.72
N LYS A 189 -13.91 2.01 -10.42
CA LYS A 189 -13.35 2.95 -9.44
C LYS A 189 -13.27 2.34 -8.03
N GLU A 190 -14.28 1.57 -7.60
CA GLU A 190 -14.26 0.93 -6.27
C GLU A 190 -13.10 -0.07 -6.16
N PHE A 191 -12.83 -0.84 -7.23
CA PHE A 191 -11.68 -1.73 -7.28
C PHE A 191 -10.35 -0.95 -7.33
N MET A 192 -10.28 0.14 -8.09
CA MET A 192 -9.09 1.00 -8.15
C MET A 192 -8.78 1.59 -6.76
N ASP A 193 -9.76 2.21 -6.11
CA ASP A 193 -9.63 2.81 -4.77
C ASP A 193 -9.25 1.75 -3.70
N THR A 194 -9.76 0.51 -3.84
CA THR A 194 -9.48 -0.61 -2.91
C THR A 194 -8.08 -1.21 -3.08
N PHE A 195 -7.59 -1.32 -4.32
CA PHE A 195 -6.40 -2.13 -4.62
C PHE A 195 -5.15 -1.32 -4.98
N THR A 196 -5.27 -0.03 -5.27
CA THR A 196 -4.12 0.88 -5.41
C THR A 196 -3.36 1.01 -4.08
N LEU A 197 -2.03 1.17 -4.15
CA LEU A 197 -1.10 1.18 -3.00
C LEU A 197 -1.05 -0.11 -2.16
N THR A 198 -1.68 -1.22 -2.59
CA THR A 198 -1.50 -2.53 -1.94
C THR A 198 -0.04 -2.99 -2.07
N ARG A 199 0.53 -3.49 -0.96
CA ARG A 199 1.96 -3.81 -0.85
C ARG A 199 2.20 -5.31 -0.75
N PHE A 200 2.86 -5.88 -1.75
CA PHE A 200 3.39 -7.25 -1.75
C PHE A 200 4.34 -7.43 -2.93
N GLU A 201 5.20 -8.45 -2.88
CA GLU A 201 6.17 -8.73 -3.93
C GLU A 201 5.56 -9.42 -5.16
N PRO A 202 5.98 -9.09 -6.40
CA PRO A 202 7.01 -8.11 -6.74
C PRO A 202 6.56 -6.65 -6.63
N GLN A 203 7.42 -5.82 -6.02
CA GLN A 203 7.28 -4.37 -5.86
C GLN A 203 8.58 -3.69 -6.31
N GLY A 204 8.51 -2.51 -6.96
CA GLY A 204 9.71 -1.85 -7.46
C GLY A 204 9.51 -0.98 -8.69
N PRO A 205 10.57 -0.74 -9.49
CA PRO A 205 10.49 0.07 -10.70
C PRO A 205 9.63 -0.62 -11.76
N VAL A 206 8.96 0.19 -12.59
CA VAL A 206 8.01 -0.27 -13.61
C VAL A 206 8.41 0.24 -14.99
N ASP A 207 8.51 -0.69 -15.94
CA ASP A 207 8.69 -0.41 -17.37
C ASP A 207 7.34 -0.10 -18.03
N HIS A 208 6.90 1.16 -17.88
CA HIS A 208 5.66 1.72 -18.46
C HIS A 208 5.83 3.23 -18.72
N PRO A 209 5.13 3.87 -19.69
CA PRO A 209 5.34 5.29 -20.00
C PRO A 209 5.05 6.23 -18.83
N TYR A 210 3.93 6.04 -18.14
CA TYR A 210 3.41 6.97 -17.12
C TYR A 210 3.62 6.50 -15.67
N ILE A 211 3.79 5.19 -15.47
CA ILE A 211 3.94 4.57 -14.15
C ILE A 211 5.38 4.05 -14.06
N LYS A 212 6.20 4.65 -13.19
CA LYS A 212 7.63 4.33 -13.04
C LYS A 212 7.95 3.49 -11.81
N TRP A 213 7.00 3.38 -10.88
CA TRP A 213 7.14 2.58 -9.66
C TRP A 213 5.77 2.06 -9.19
N SER A 214 5.71 0.84 -8.69
CA SER A 214 4.52 0.28 -8.04
C SER A 214 4.88 -0.46 -6.75
N THR A 215 3.92 -0.52 -5.82
CA THR A 215 4.06 -1.23 -4.54
C THR A 215 3.61 -2.69 -4.62
N SER A 216 3.02 -3.10 -5.74
CA SER A 216 2.78 -4.49 -6.12
C SER A 216 2.42 -4.57 -7.61
N VAL A 217 2.25 -5.79 -8.13
CA VAL A 217 1.68 -6.04 -9.47
C VAL A 217 0.20 -5.63 -9.54
N ILE A 218 -0.57 -5.79 -8.46
CA ILE A 218 -1.98 -5.38 -8.42
C ILE A 218 -2.12 -3.86 -8.38
N ASP A 219 -1.28 -3.17 -7.60
CA ASP A 219 -1.16 -1.70 -7.61
C ASP A 219 -0.82 -1.16 -9.01
N TYR A 220 0.12 -1.81 -9.73
CA TYR A 220 0.39 -1.46 -11.14
C TYR A 220 -0.86 -1.64 -12.03
N VAL A 221 -1.51 -2.81 -11.98
CA VAL A 221 -2.67 -3.12 -12.83
C VAL A 221 -3.80 -2.11 -12.62
N PHE A 222 -4.18 -1.80 -11.39
CA PHE A 222 -5.31 -0.87 -11.16
C PHE A 222 -5.00 0.58 -11.52
N ARG A 223 -3.73 1.02 -11.47
CA ARG A 223 -3.34 2.33 -12.01
C ARG A 223 -3.45 2.39 -13.53
N VAL A 224 -3.07 1.32 -14.25
CA VAL A 224 -3.28 1.26 -15.72
C VAL A 224 -4.77 1.27 -16.05
N LEU A 225 -5.58 0.46 -15.38
CA LEU A 225 -7.03 0.44 -15.61
C LEU A 225 -7.69 1.78 -15.24
N GLY A 226 -7.21 2.46 -14.19
CA GLY A 226 -7.65 3.80 -13.80
C GLY A 226 -7.24 4.89 -14.81
N LEU A 227 -6.06 4.77 -15.42
CA LEU A 227 -5.63 5.66 -16.49
C LEU A 227 -6.48 5.46 -17.75
N GLU A 228 -6.54 4.24 -18.28
CA GLU A 228 -7.13 3.93 -19.60
C GLU A 228 -8.67 4.04 -19.60
N TYR A 229 -9.36 3.61 -18.54
CA TYR A 229 -10.84 3.59 -18.50
C TYR A 229 -11.47 4.71 -17.64
N LEU A 230 -10.72 5.35 -16.76
CA LEU A 230 -11.25 6.41 -15.87
C LEU A 230 -10.51 7.75 -16.01
N GLY A 231 -9.45 7.85 -16.81
CA GLY A 231 -8.67 9.08 -17.01
C GLY A 231 -7.87 9.54 -15.78
N VAL A 232 -7.65 8.68 -14.78
CA VAL A 232 -7.04 9.06 -13.49
C VAL A 232 -5.53 9.19 -13.62
N THR A 233 -5.07 10.38 -13.97
CA THR A 233 -3.64 10.72 -14.11
C THR A 233 -2.94 10.96 -12.76
N GLU A 234 -3.67 11.23 -11.68
CA GLU A 234 -3.12 11.53 -10.34
C GLU A 234 -2.23 10.42 -9.76
N LEU A 235 -2.45 9.18 -10.19
CA LEU A 235 -1.72 7.99 -9.70
C LEU A 235 -0.46 7.67 -10.54
N CYS A 236 -0.22 8.40 -11.63
CA CYS A 236 0.96 8.26 -12.49
C CYS A 236 2.10 9.15 -11.99
N GLN A 237 3.34 8.66 -12.04
CA GLN A 237 4.52 9.46 -11.65
C GLN A 237 5.02 10.40 -12.78
N VAL A 238 4.60 10.16 -14.02
CA VAL A 238 4.80 11.07 -15.15
C VAL A 238 3.43 11.30 -15.79
N LYS A 239 3.01 12.56 -15.96
CA LYS A 239 1.68 12.85 -16.53
C LYS A 239 1.69 12.72 -18.05
N PRO A 240 0.56 12.29 -18.68
CA PRO A 240 0.46 12.25 -20.14
C PRO A 240 0.82 13.59 -20.79
N ASP A 241 0.29 14.70 -20.27
CA ASP A 241 0.55 16.06 -20.73
C ASP A 241 2.06 16.40 -20.84
N GLU A 242 2.87 15.91 -19.89
CA GLU A 242 4.31 16.13 -19.83
C GLU A 242 5.06 15.29 -20.88
N VAL A 243 4.52 14.11 -21.23
CA VAL A 243 5.06 13.23 -22.30
C VAL A 243 4.72 13.79 -23.68
N GLU A 244 3.51 14.30 -23.87
CA GLU A 244 3.09 14.91 -25.15
C GLU A 244 3.82 16.25 -25.39
N ALA A 245 3.94 17.11 -24.38
CA ALA A 245 4.76 18.31 -24.45
C ALA A 245 6.25 18.02 -24.71
N GLY A 246 6.75 16.87 -24.22
CA GLY A 246 8.11 16.39 -24.53
C GLY A 246 8.28 15.96 -25.99
N ARG A 247 7.27 15.31 -26.59
CA ARG A 247 7.28 14.89 -28.00
C ARG A 247 7.15 16.07 -28.98
N GLY A 248 6.43 17.13 -28.60
CA GLY A 248 6.27 18.34 -29.42
C GLY A 248 7.51 19.23 -29.57
N ARG A 249 8.71 18.76 -29.16
CA ARG A 249 9.93 19.58 -29.08
C ARG A 249 11.19 18.93 -29.65
N SER A 250 11.04 17.94 -30.53
CA SER A 250 12.17 17.19 -31.12
C SER A 250 12.08 16.97 -32.63
N ASP A 251 11.39 17.86 -33.37
CA ASP A 251 11.29 17.76 -34.83
C ASP A 251 11.31 19.15 -35.52
N GLU A 252 12.43 19.87 -35.39
CA GLU A 252 12.83 20.89 -36.36
C GLU A 252 14.35 20.82 -36.61
N GLY A 253 14.73 20.66 -37.88
CA GLY A 253 16.00 21.18 -38.39
C GLY A 253 17.22 20.25 -38.43
N LEU A 254 17.26 19.32 -39.40
CA LEU A 254 18.51 19.02 -40.11
C LEU A 254 18.23 18.64 -41.58
N PRO A 255 18.63 19.45 -42.58
CA PRO A 255 18.25 19.21 -43.98
C PRO A 255 19.12 18.15 -44.66
N SER A 256 18.48 17.22 -45.36
CA SER A 256 19.13 16.18 -46.17
C SER A 256 19.64 16.71 -47.52
N GLN A 257 20.78 16.19 -47.99
CA GLN A 257 21.22 16.27 -49.40
C GLN A 257 21.38 14.84 -49.96
N PRO A 258 21.09 14.59 -51.27
CA PRO A 258 20.91 13.22 -51.77
C PRO A 258 22.06 12.69 -52.66
N THR A 259 22.22 11.36 -52.68
CA THR A 259 22.94 10.61 -53.74
C THR A 259 22.18 9.30 -54.06
N ALA A 260 22.42 8.73 -55.23
CA ALA A 260 21.41 7.92 -55.94
C ALA A 260 21.65 6.40 -55.98
N ILE A 261 20.54 5.68 -55.83
CA ILE A 261 20.06 4.52 -56.63
C ILE A 261 21.10 3.54 -57.22
N SER A 262 21.20 2.34 -56.63
CA SER A 262 21.15 1.00 -57.28
C SER A 262 21.51 -0.08 -56.25
N SER A 263 21.04 -1.32 -56.23
CA SER A 263 19.87 -2.03 -56.83
C SER A 263 19.86 -3.47 -56.26
N GLU A 264 18.83 -4.26 -56.56
CA GLU A 264 18.78 -5.74 -56.40
C GLU A 264 18.74 -6.37 -54.99
N GLN A 265 17.64 -7.09 -54.75
CA GLN A 265 17.56 -8.37 -54.03
C GLN A 265 17.08 -9.43 -55.07
N PRO A 266 17.00 -10.76 -54.80
CA PRO A 266 17.35 -11.51 -53.57
C PRO A 266 18.21 -12.78 -53.83
N SER A 267 18.63 -13.49 -52.77
CA SER A 267 18.54 -14.96 -52.70
C SER A 267 18.91 -15.52 -51.31
N GLU A 268 18.45 -16.74 -51.01
CA GLU A 268 18.65 -17.45 -49.73
C GLU A 268 19.87 -18.39 -49.76
N ARG A 269 20.57 -18.59 -48.64
CA ARG A 269 20.62 -19.87 -47.86
C ARG A 269 21.76 -19.94 -46.82
N ARG A 270 21.46 -20.65 -45.72
CA ARG A 270 22.29 -21.54 -44.85
C ARG A 270 23.83 -21.35 -44.91
N ALA A 271 24.57 -21.29 -43.80
CA ALA A 271 24.50 -22.17 -42.62
C ALA A 271 25.18 -21.53 -41.38
N ALA A 272 25.45 -22.31 -40.32
CA ALA A 272 26.01 -21.84 -39.04
C ALA A 272 27.24 -22.65 -38.58
N SER A 273 28.23 -21.97 -37.97
CA SER A 273 29.22 -22.55 -37.04
C SER A 273 30.09 -21.48 -36.36
N SER A 274 30.22 -21.55 -35.03
CA SER A 274 31.32 -21.03 -34.20
C SER A 274 32.30 -22.18 -33.87
N PRO A 275 33.58 -21.98 -33.46
CA PRO A 275 33.91 -21.62 -32.06
C PRO A 275 35.28 -20.89 -31.81
N GLU A 276 35.62 -20.70 -30.50
CA GLU A 276 36.95 -20.61 -29.84
C GLU A 276 37.95 -19.47 -30.20
N GLU A 277 38.30 -18.57 -29.24
CA GLU A 277 39.52 -18.53 -28.36
C GLU A 277 40.76 -17.84 -29.01
N THR A 278 41.74 -17.22 -28.32
CA THR A 278 42.24 -17.33 -26.92
C THR A 278 42.76 -15.96 -26.34
N ARG A 279 43.12 -15.92 -25.04
CA ARG A 279 43.87 -14.86 -24.29
C ARG A 279 45.41 -14.89 -24.57
N PRO A 280 46.30 -13.97 -24.08
CA PRO A 280 46.34 -13.21 -22.80
C PRO A 280 46.69 -11.69 -22.96
N THR A 281 46.93 -10.81 -21.95
CA THR A 281 47.91 -10.79 -20.82
C THR A 281 47.50 -9.94 -19.58
N MET A 282 48.27 -10.05 -18.48
CA MET A 282 48.32 -9.12 -17.33
C MET A 282 49.44 -8.06 -17.58
N ASN A 283 49.78 -7.01 -16.79
CA ASN A 283 49.72 -6.64 -15.35
C ASN A 283 50.16 -5.13 -15.24
N LEU A 284 50.21 -4.33 -14.15
CA LEU A 284 49.75 -4.30 -12.74
C LEU A 284 49.91 -2.83 -12.17
N VAL A 285 49.20 -2.43 -11.10
CA VAL A 285 49.40 -1.23 -10.21
C VAL A 285 49.08 0.18 -10.78
N GLY A 286 48.47 1.05 -9.96
CA GLY A 286 48.38 2.51 -10.22
C GLY A 286 47.48 3.33 -9.29
N SER A 287 47.76 3.41 -7.98
CA SER A 287 46.97 4.23 -7.03
C SER A 287 47.38 5.72 -7.03
N ALA A 288 46.42 6.66 -6.97
CA ALA A 288 46.40 7.80 -6.02
C ALA A 288 45.36 8.92 -6.33
N HIS A 289 44.60 9.30 -5.30
CA HIS A 289 44.16 10.66 -4.91
C HIS A 289 43.67 11.71 -5.94
N LEU A 290 42.36 11.99 -5.86
CA LEU A 290 41.78 13.28 -5.40
C LEU A 290 42.47 14.61 -5.79
N SER A 291 41.70 15.48 -6.45
CA SER A 291 41.69 16.92 -6.13
C SER A 291 40.32 17.54 -6.42
N VAL A 292 39.91 18.52 -5.60
CA VAL A 292 38.62 19.22 -5.69
C VAL A 292 38.86 20.68 -6.07
N LYS A 293 37.97 21.26 -6.88
CA LYS A 293 37.79 22.71 -6.97
C LYS A 293 36.31 23.08 -6.94
N GLU A 294 35.94 23.82 -5.91
CA GLU A 294 34.64 24.48 -5.74
C GLU A 294 34.66 25.94 -6.21
N VAL A 295 33.50 26.60 -6.01
CA VAL A 295 33.26 28.05 -5.88
C VAL A 295 32.95 28.79 -7.20
N GLY A 296 31.69 29.24 -7.29
CA GLY A 296 31.12 30.02 -8.39
C GLY A 296 29.78 30.66 -7.99
N THR A 297 29.83 31.61 -7.04
CA THR A 297 28.73 32.49 -6.62
C THR A 297 28.15 33.34 -7.76
N ALA A 298 26.92 33.87 -7.74
CA ALA A 298 25.72 33.66 -6.92
C ALA A 298 24.52 34.38 -7.59
N GLY A 299 23.27 34.11 -7.18
CA GLY A 299 22.10 34.82 -7.71
C GLY A 299 20.83 34.62 -6.88
N GLN A 300 20.53 35.55 -5.97
CA GLN A 300 19.28 35.53 -5.19
C GLN A 300 18.18 36.37 -5.83
N LEU A 301 16.99 35.80 -5.98
CA LEU A 301 15.73 36.55 -5.92
C LEU A 301 14.78 35.85 -4.96
N ARG A 302 14.43 36.53 -3.85
CA ARG A 302 13.50 36.03 -2.83
C ARG A 302 12.09 36.58 -3.07
N ARG A 303 11.09 35.69 -3.05
CA ARG A 303 9.76 36.00 -2.50
C ARG A 303 9.44 34.96 -1.42
N SER A 304 8.70 35.38 -0.40
CA SER A 304 8.60 34.65 0.88
C SER A 304 7.22 34.03 1.07
N ALA A 305 7.20 32.77 1.50
CA ALA A 305 6.07 32.13 2.14
C ALA A 305 6.54 31.53 3.47
N LYS A 306 5.78 31.71 4.56
CA LYS A 306 6.14 31.21 5.89
C LYS A 306 5.84 29.71 6.01
N ALA A 307 6.85 28.86 5.79
CA ALA A 307 6.84 27.50 6.31
C ALA A 307 7.33 27.48 7.77
N SER A 308 6.74 26.64 8.62
CA SER A 308 7.04 26.57 10.06
C SER A 308 8.49 26.18 10.35
N GLY A 309 9.08 26.74 11.43
CA GLY A 309 10.46 26.47 11.84
C GLY A 309 10.82 24.99 12.05
N LEU A 310 9.82 24.13 12.30
CA LEU A 310 9.98 22.67 12.32
C LEU A 310 10.59 22.11 11.02
N HIS A 311 10.22 22.63 9.85
CA HIS A 311 10.82 22.22 8.57
C HIS A 311 12.29 22.63 8.45
N ALA A 312 12.67 23.80 8.98
CA ALA A 312 14.07 24.23 8.99
C ALA A 312 14.92 23.39 9.96
N HIS A 313 14.34 22.99 11.11
CA HIS A 313 15.01 22.11 12.06
C HIS A 313 15.18 20.69 11.49
N LEU A 314 14.15 20.11 10.88
CA LEU A 314 14.24 18.84 10.15
C LEU A 314 15.28 18.90 9.02
N ALA A 315 15.27 19.95 8.19
CA ALA A 315 16.27 20.13 7.14
C ALA A 315 17.72 20.20 7.66
N SER A 316 17.94 20.65 8.91
CA SER A 316 19.26 20.63 9.55
C SER A 316 19.71 19.22 10.00
N LEU A 317 18.76 18.32 10.27
CA LEU A 317 19.00 16.93 10.70
C LEU A 317 19.05 15.92 9.55
N MET A 318 18.63 16.32 8.33
CA MET A 318 18.36 15.42 7.20
C MET A 318 19.32 15.55 6.02
N ARG A 319 20.45 16.27 6.14
CA ARG A 319 21.34 16.56 5.00
C ARG A 319 21.94 15.32 4.36
N ASP A 320 22.24 14.29 5.15
CA ASP A 320 22.96 13.07 4.73
C ASP A 320 22.26 11.78 5.23
N ALA A 321 20.96 11.84 5.56
CA ALA A 321 20.22 10.73 6.13
C ALA A 321 19.76 9.72 5.05
N PRO A 322 20.19 8.44 5.08
CA PRO A 322 19.80 7.45 4.07
C PRO A 322 18.32 7.04 4.21
N PHE A 323 17.73 6.59 3.11
CA PHE A 323 16.43 5.91 3.15
C PHE A 323 16.54 4.57 3.89
N CYS A 324 15.46 4.15 4.55
CA CYS A 324 15.42 2.90 5.28
C CYS A 324 15.51 1.69 4.33
N ASP A 325 16.60 0.92 4.46
CA ASP A 325 16.81 -0.39 3.86
C ASP A 325 15.58 -1.33 3.86
N ASN A 326 14.89 -1.39 5.00
CA ASN A 326 13.82 -2.34 5.29
C ASN A 326 12.42 -1.86 4.84
N CYS A 327 12.22 -0.56 4.57
CA CYS A 327 10.87 -0.06 4.19
C CYS A 327 10.81 1.20 3.30
N GLY A 328 11.95 1.71 2.82
CA GLY A 328 12.06 2.88 1.94
C GLY A 328 11.69 4.23 2.57
N HIS A 329 11.20 4.27 3.82
CA HIS A 329 10.82 5.52 4.47
C HIS A 329 12.04 6.35 4.89
N TYR A 330 11.84 7.66 5.15
CA TYR A 330 12.91 8.51 5.64
C TYR A 330 13.40 8.04 7.02
N THR A 331 14.70 8.14 7.25
CA THR A 331 15.30 7.95 8.58
C THR A 331 15.60 9.30 9.22
N VAL A 332 15.68 9.32 10.54
CA VAL A 332 16.09 10.48 11.33
C VAL A 332 17.33 10.09 12.12
N ARG A 333 18.33 10.97 12.17
CA ARG A 333 19.60 10.72 12.88
C ARG A 333 19.35 10.59 14.38
N ASN A 334 19.88 9.52 14.98
CA ASN A 334 19.68 9.14 16.37
C ASN A 334 21.04 8.71 16.96
N GLY A 335 21.78 9.67 17.52
CA GLY A 335 23.18 9.47 17.93
C GLY A 335 24.11 9.32 16.72
N SER A 336 24.92 8.26 16.71
CA SER A 336 25.71 7.81 15.57
C SER A 336 24.86 7.18 14.46
N CYS A 337 23.73 6.55 14.85
CA CYS A 337 22.87 5.78 13.95
C CYS A 337 21.82 6.66 13.24
N TYR A 338 21.05 6.02 12.36
CA TYR A 338 19.80 6.52 11.78
C TYR A 338 18.65 5.60 12.17
N LYS A 339 17.51 6.15 12.58
CA LYS A 339 16.30 5.38 12.93
C LYS A 339 15.16 5.70 11.97
N CYS A 340 14.52 4.67 11.43
CA CYS A 340 13.31 4.80 10.64
C CYS A 340 12.11 5.16 11.52
N THR A 341 11.38 6.22 11.18
CA THR A 341 10.17 6.65 11.90
C THR A 341 8.95 5.76 11.65
N ASN A 342 8.95 4.97 10.57
CA ASN A 342 7.84 4.11 10.18
C ASN A 342 7.96 2.68 10.72
N CYS A 343 9.06 1.97 10.42
CA CYS A 343 9.25 0.57 10.84
C CYS A 343 10.15 0.42 12.09
N GLY A 344 10.73 1.51 12.61
CA GLY A 344 11.63 1.47 13.76
C GLY A 344 13.03 0.92 13.50
N ASN A 345 13.33 0.40 12.29
CA ASN A 345 14.66 -0.15 11.97
C ASN A 345 15.76 0.89 12.21
N THR A 346 16.93 0.43 12.65
CA THR A 346 18.07 1.30 12.98
C THR A 346 19.28 0.88 12.15
N MET A 347 19.88 1.84 11.47
CA MET A 347 20.95 1.67 10.47
C MET A 347 22.17 2.52 10.82
N GLY A 348 23.36 2.13 10.35
CA GLY A 348 24.56 2.96 10.47
C GLY A 348 25.08 3.16 11.90
N CYS A 349 24.64 2.35 12.87
CA CYS A 349 25.37 2.23 14.13
C CYS A 349 26.77 1.67 13.85
N SER A 350 27.79 2.31 14.44
CA SER A 350 29.16 1.82 14.53
C SER A 350 29.36 1.08 15.85
#